data_AF-R6ZV55-F1
#
_entry.id   AF-R6ZV55-F1
#
_cell.length_a   1.000
_cell.length_b   1.000
_cell.length_c   1.000
_cell.angle_alpha   90.00
_cell.angle_beta   90.00
_cell.angle_gamma   90.00
#
_symmetry.space_group_name_H-M   'P 1'
#
loop_
_entity.id
_entity.type
_entity.pdbx_description
1 polymer ?
#
loop_
_entity_poly.entity_id
_entity_poly.type
_entity_poly.pdbx_seq_one_letter_code
_entity_poly.pdbx_strand_id
1 'polypeptide(L)'
;MDRKLTISYYTAKEMLIELLTNSKLLEDEEIKVMLKDMALQNNKKEDKCLSINTPIIIDTQCRLFFPMYSDKEVKMSYLPKTVYIFFLLHHTGVEFKNLDHYLKELYQIYQIVSEEKNIEARKIKRSLENLVSPGNNRIYEICSVVRRTLSGVLPTELVTQYAITGKWGGLHKIKAERSYLEIRHKKLKQILSE
;
A
#
# COMPACT_ATOMS: atom_id res chain seq x y z
N MET A 1 13.56 11.40 -39.72
CA MET A 1 12.52 12.43 -39.47
C MET A 1 11.61 11.88 -38.38
N ASP A 2 11.85 12.25 -37.11
CA ASP A 2 11.00 11.80 -36.01
C ASP A 2 9.66 12.53 -36.04
N ARG A 3 8.64 11.87 -36.60
CA ARG A 3 7.25 12.30 -36.46
C ARG A 3 6.81 12.03 -35.03
N LYS A 4 6.97 13.01 -34.16
CA LYS A 4 6.46 12.96 -32.79
C LYS A 4 4.94 13.10 -32.84
N LEU A 5 4.23 11.98 -32.78
CA LEU A 5 2.78 11.95 -32.65
C LEU A 5 2.41 12.49 -31.26
N THR A 6 1.78 13.65 -31.19
CA THR A 6 1.21 14.20 -29.96
C THR A 6 -0.16 13.58 -29.71
N ILE A 7 -0.18 12.32 -29.28
CA ILE A 7 -1.40 11.60 -28.89
C ILE A 7 -1.50 11.60 -27.36
N SER A 8 -2.70 11.80 -26.82
CA SER A 8 -2.92 11.74 -25.37
C SER A 8 -2.65 10.32 -24.85
N TYR A 9 -2.14 10.20 -23.63
CA TYR A 9 -1.84 8.90 -23.03
C TYR A 9 -3.08 7.98 -22.98
N TYR A 10 -4.25 8.56 -22.65
CA TYR A 10 -5.51 7.81 -22.61
C TYR A 10 -5.85 7.21 -23.98
N THR A 11 -5.78 8.03 -25.03
CA THR A 11 -6.04 7.59 -26.40
C THR A 11 -5.04 6.52 -26.85
N ALA A 12 -3.75 6.72 -26.56
CA ALA A 12 -2.71 5.75 -26.90
C ALA A 12 -2.92 4.40 -26.19
N LYS A 13 -3.34 4.44 -24.92
CA LYS A 13 -3.63 3.23 -24.12
C LYS A 13 -4.81 2.44 -24.69
N GLU A 14 -5.94 3.11 -24.97
CA GLU A 14 -7.13 2.45 -25.51
C GLU A 14 -6.85 1.85 -26.90
N MET A 15 -6.14 2.59 -27.76
CA MET A 15 -5.71 2.09 -29.07
C MET A 15 -4.82 0.84 -28.93
N LEU A 16 -3.86 0.85 -28.01
CA LEU A 16 -2.99 -0.30 -27.80
C LEU A 16 -3.77 -1.52 -27.31
N ILE A 17 -4.73 -1.34 -26.40
CA ILE A 17 -5.60 -2.43 -25.90
C ILE A 17 -6.39 -3.03 -27.05
N GLU A 18 -7.05 -2.21 -27.87
CA GLU A 18 -7.83 -2.67 -29.02
C GLU A 18 -6.98 -3.42 -30.06
N LEU A 19 -5.75 -2.95 -30.27
CA LEU A 19 -4.84 -3.57 -31.21
C LEU A 19 -4.26 -4.90 -30.70
N LEU A 20 -4.10 -5.06 -29.38
CA LEU A 20 -3.68 -6.31 -28.73
C LEU A 20 -4.81 -7.35 -28.71
N THR A 21 -6.05 -6.93 -28.43
CA THR A 21 -7.21 -7.84 -28.39
C THR A 21 -7.54 -8.42 -29.76
N ASN A 22 -7.30 -7.66 -30.83
CA ASN A 22 -7.54 -8.10 -32.21
C ASN A 22 -6.37 -8.88 -32.82
N SER A 23 -5.34 -9.23 -32.04
CA SER A 23 -4.10 -9.94 -32.47
C SER A 23 -3.30 -9.31 -33.61
N LYS A 24 -3.75 -8.19 -34.19
CA LYS A 24 -3.10 -7.47 -35.29
C LYS A 24 -1.67 -7.03 -34.97
N LEU A 25 -1.41 -6.58 -33.74
CA LEU A 25 -0.05 -6.21 -33.32
C LEU A 25 0.91 -7.39 -33.22
N LEU A 26 0.38 -8.58 -32.96
CA LEU A 26 1.18 -9.79 -32.85
C LEU A 26 1.48 -10.39 -34.22
N GLU A 27 0.82 -9.95 -35.29
CA GLU A 27 1.13 -10.38 -36.65
C GLU A 27 2.33 -9.61 -37.22
N ASP A 28 2.50 -8.36 -36.81
CA ASP A 28 3.59 -7.49 -37.26
C ASP A 28 4.96 -7.95 -36.75
N GLU A 29 5.89 -8.20 -37.67
CA GLU A 29 7.23 -8.72 -37.36
C GLU A 29 8.13 -7.71 -36.66
N GLU A 30 8.03 -6.42 -36.97
CA GLU A 30 8.83 -5.37 -36.31
C GLU A 30 8.39 -5.24 -34.85
N ILE A 31 7.07 -5.24 -34.61
CA ILE A 31 6.49 -5.17 -33.27
C ILE A 31 6.79 -6.45 -32.49
N LYS A 32 6.70 -7.63 -33.11
CA LYS A 32 7.13 -8.90 -32.49
C LYS A 32 8.58 -8.84 -32.05
N VAL A 33 9.49 -8.34 -32.89
CA VAL A 33 10.92 -8.21 -32.55
C VAL A 33 11.10 -7.25 -31.38
N MET A 34 10.46 -6.07 -31.40
CA MET A 34 10.52 -5.13 -30.28
C MET A 34 9.97 -5.72 -28.97
N LEU A 35 8.85 -6.46 -29.03
CA LEU A 35 8.26 -7.15 -27.88
C LEU A 35 9.16 -8.27 -27.37
N LYS A 36 9.77 -9.05 -28.27
CA LYS A 36 10.76 -10.08 -27.92
C LYS A 36 11.99 -9.45 -27.30
N ASP A 37 12.50 -8.33 -27.82
CA ASP A 37 13.66 -7.64 -27.26
C ASP A 37 13.33 -7.07 -25.87
N MET A 38 12.14 -6.50 -25.69
CA MET A 38 11.64 -6.09 -24.37
C MET A 38 11.51 -7.27 -23.41
N ALA A 39 11.03 -8.43 -23.88
CA ALA A 39 10.94 -9.66 -23.09
C ALA A 39 12.34 -10.24 -22.78
N LEU A 40 13.27 -10.23 -23.73
CA LEU A 40 14.64 -10.75 -23.56
C LEU A 40 15.49 -9.86 -22.65
N GLN A 41 15.27 -8.54 -22.66
CA GLN A 41 15.82 -7.64 -21.64
C GLN A 41 15.24 -7.94 -20.24
N ASN A 42 14.05 -8.52 -20.17
CA ASN A 42 13.48 -9.04 -18.92
C ASN A 42 13.98 -10.47 -18.58
N ASN A 43 14.52 -11.25 -19.52
CA ASN A 43 14.95 -12.64 -19.28
C ASN A 43 16.38 -12.79 -18.73
N LYS A 44 17.17 -11.72 -18.60
CA LYS A 44 18.28 -11.67 -17.60
C LYS A 44 17.78 -11.39 -16.17
N LYS A 45 16.46 -11.29 -15.98
CA LYS A 45 15.75 -11.15 -14.70
C LYS A 45 14.66 -12.22 -14.53
N GLU A 46 14.86 -13.44 -15.00
CA GLU A 46 14.02 -14.56 -14.56
C GLU A 46 14.46 -14.99 -13.16
N ASP A 47 13.75 -14.42 -12.16
CA ASP A 47 13.65 -14.70 -10.71
C ASP A 47 13.48 -13.41 -9.87
N LYS A 48 13.28 -12.25 -10.51
CA LYS A 48 12.92 -11.02 -9.80
C LYS A 48 11.48 -10.65 -10.13
N CYS A 49 10.54 -11.26 -9.41
CA CYS A 49 9.18 -10.73 -9.27
C CYS A 49 9.31 -9.21 -9.07
N LEU A 50 8.80 -8.47 -10.07
CA LEU A 50 8.99 -7.04 -10.25
C LEU A 50 8.82 -6.33 -8.91
N SER A 51 9.95 -5.88 -8.37
CA SER A 51 10.03 -5.01 -7.20
C SER A 51 9.57 -3.61 -7.60
N ILE A 52 8.36 -3.51 -8.15
CA ILE A 52 7.72 -2.23 -8.42
C ILE A 52 7.22 -1.73 -7.06
N ASN A 53 8.13 -1.13 -6.33
CA ASN A 53 7.78 -0.31 -5.20
C ASN A 53 6.95 0.87 -5.73
N THR A 54 5.65 0.75 -5.53
CA THR A 54 4.63 1.74 -5.82
C THR A 54 4.50 2.77 -4.70
N PRO A 55 4.35 4.06 -5.04
CA PRO A 55 4.09 5.10 -4.05
C PRO A 55 2.80 4.84 -3.28
N ILE A 56 2.85 5.05 -1.97
CA ILE A 56 1.71 5.08 -1.07
C ILE A 56 1.46 6.54 -0.72
N ILE A 57 0.26 7.03 -0.98
CA ILE A 57 -0.11 8.41 -0.65
C ILE A 57 -1.12 8.40 0.49
N ILE A 58 -0.80 9.10 1.58
CA ILE A 58 -1.76 9.49 2.62
C ILE A 58 -2.10 10.96 2.40
N ASP A 59 -3.32 11.25 2.00
CA ASP A 59 -3.71 12.62 1.64
C ASP A 59 -3.97 13.52 2.87
N THR A 60 -4.45 14.75 2.63
CA THR A 60 -4.75 15.73 3.67
C THR A 60 -5.91 15.35 4.60
N GLN A 61 -6.72 14.36 4.23
CA GLN A 61 -7.86 13.84 4.99
C GLN A 61 -7.55 12.44 5.56
N CYS A 62 -6.28 12.01 5.56
CA CYS A 62 -5.88 10.69 6.06
C CYS A 62 -6.52 9.53 5.26
N ARG A 63 -6.78 9.75 3.96
CA ARG A 63 -7.20 8.72 3.01
C ARG A 63 -5.96 8.12 2.34
N LEU A 64 -6.01 6.81 2.11
CA LEU A 64 -4.88 6.01 1.64
C LEU A 64 -5.08 5.63 0.16
N PHE A 65 -4.05 5.85 -0.66
CA PHE A 65 -4.10 5.60 -2.11
C PHE A 65 -2.84 4.90 -2.63
N PHE A 66 -3.04 4.12 -3.69
CA PHE A 66 -1.99 3.50 -4.51
C PHE A 66 -2.15 3.99 -5.97
N PRO A 67 -1.70 5.22 -6.28
CA PRO A 67 -2.03 5.92 -7.53
C PRO A 67 -1.51 5.22 -8.80
N MET A 68 -0.54 4.31 -8.71
CA MET A 68 -0.10 3.53 -9.88
C MET A 68 -1.08 2.43 -10.28
N TYR A 69 -2.00 2.02 -9.40
CA TYR A 69 -2.94 0.92 -9.66
C TYR A 69 -4.40 1.38 -9.67
N SER A 70 -4.75 2.35 -8.84
CA SER A 70 -6.14 2.75 -8.65
C SER A 70 -6.24 4.14 -8.05
N ASP A 71 -7.16 4.94 -8.58
CA ASP A 71 -7.59 6.20 -7.98
C ASP A 71 -8.56 6.00 -6.79
N LYS A 72 -8.96 4.75 -6.51
CA LYS A 72 -9.86 4.43 -5.40
C LYS A 72 -9.11 4.49 -4.07
N GLU A 73 -9.76 5.10 -3.07
CA GLU A 73 -9.29 5.03 -1.69
C GLU A 73 -9.30 3.57 -1.20
N VAL A 74 -8.23 3.17 -0.52
CA VAL A 74 -8.17 1.95 0.27
C VAL A 74 -8.98 2.15 1.55
N LYS A 75 -10.29 1.91 1.47
CA LYS A 75 -11.22 2.13 2.58
C LYS A 75 -11.04 1.08 3.68
N MET A 76 -10.61 1.55 4.85
CA MET A 76 -10.49 0.77 6.07
C MET A 76 -11.29 1.43 7.20
N SER A 77 -11.79 0.63 8.14
CA SER A 77 -12.31 1.18 9.40
C SER A 77 -11.17 1.77 10.24
N TYR A 78 -11.51 2.59 11.23
CA TYR A 78 -10.52 3.41 11.95
C TYR A 78 -9.40 2.60 12.62
N LEU A 79 -9.73 1.48 13.27
CA LEU A 79 -8.71 0.66 13.93
C LEU A 79 -7.73 0.00 12.93
N PRO A 80 -8.18 -0.72 11.87
CA PRO A 80 -7.26 -1.20 10.84
C PRO A 80 -6.44 -0.12 10.17
N LYS A 81 -7.05 1.03 9.84
CA LYS A 81 -6.34 2.16 9.22
C LYS A 81 -5.25 2.69 10.16
N THR A 82 -5.56 2.83 11.46
CA THR A 82 -4.60 3.26 12.49
C THR A 82 -3.40 2.32 12.56
N VAL A 83 -3.64 1.01 12.68
CA VAL A 83 -2.57 0.01 12.75
C VAL A 83 -1.74 0.01 11.48
N TYR A 84 -2.39 0.11 10.31
CA TYR A 84 -1.68 0.15 9.04
C TYR A 84 -0.76 1.36 8.92
N ILE A 85 -1.27 2.56 9.25
CA ILE A 85 -0.47 3.79 9.26
C ILE A 85 0.68 3.66 10.26
N PHE A 86 0.45 3.15 11.46
CA PHE A 86 1.52 2.91 12.44
C PHE A 86 2.66 2.07 11.84
N PHE A 87 2.37 0.94 11.18
CA PHE A 87 3.42 0.13 10.53
C PHE A 87 4.07 0.79 9.30
N LEU A 88 3.41 1.74 8.65
CA LEU A 88 4.03 2.57 7.62
C LEU A 88 5.04 3.56 8.19
N LEU A 89 4.79 4.10 9.40
CA LEU A 89 5.72 4.99 10.09
C LEU A 89 6.90 4.20 10.71
N HIS A 90 6.64 3.00 11.22
CA HIS A 90 7.63 2.10 11.84
C HIS A 90 8.23 1.09 10.84
N HIS A 91 8.92 1.59 9.83
CA HIS A 91 9.49 0.75 8.75
C HIS A 91 10.53 -0.29 9.21
N THR A 92 11.18 -0.07 10.36
CA THR A 92 12.11 -1.03 10.99
C THR A 92 11.38 -2.29 11.46
N GLY A 93 10.09 -2.18 11.76
CA GLY A 93 9.22 -3.22 12.25
C GLY A 93 9.07 -3.20 13.77
N VAL A 94 7.97 -3.81 14.23
CA VAL A 94 7.58 -3.87 15.64
C VAL A 94 7.19 -5.30 15.99
N GLU A 95 7.62 -5.77 17.16
CA GLU A 95 7.14 -7.04 17.71
C GLU A 95 5.78 -6.82 18.36
N PHE A 96 4.77 -7.63 18.03
CA PHE A 96 3.42 -7.46 18.57
C PHE A 96 3.34 -7.51 20.10
N LYS A 97 4.23 -8.26 20.75
CA LYS A 97 4.33 -8.32 22.22
C LYS A 97 4.77 -7.00 22.86
N ASN A 98 5.37 -6.09 22.09
CA ASN A 98 5.82 -4.77 22.55
C ASN A 98 4.88 -3.65 22.09
N LEU A 99 3.72 -3.97 21.52
CA LEU A 99 2.80 -2.99 20.93
C LEU A 99 2.17 -2.07 22.00
N ASP A 100 2.11 -2.54 23.24
CA ASP A 100 1.69 -1.79 24.43
C ASP A 100 2.56 -0.56 24.69
N HIS A 101 3.87 -0.64 24.44
CA HIS A 101 4.79 0.50 24.55
C HIS A 101 4.44 1.65 23.57
N TYR A 102 3.72 1.35 22.50
CA TYR A 102 3.31 2.31 21.47
C TYR A 102 1.87 2.81 21.64
N LEU A 103 1.20 2.52 22.77
CA LEU A 103 -0.20 2.91 22.99
C LEU A 103 -0.45 4.42 22.83
N LYS A 104 0.48 5.27 23.29
CA LYS A 104 0.37 6.72 23.15
C LYS A 104 0.36 7.14 21.68
N GLU A 105 1.26 6.58 20.88
CA GLU A 105 1.38 6.88 19.45
C GLU A 105 0.18 6.32 18.67
N LEU A 106 -0.21 5.07 18.94
CA LEU A 106 -1.40 4.46 18.37
C LEU A 106 -2.66 5.28 18.67
N TYR A 107 -2.76 5.86 19.88
CA TYR A 107 -3.84 6.75 20.26
C TYR A 107 -3.84 8.05 19.45
N GLN A 108 -2.68 8.70 19.29
CA GLN A 108 -2.55 9.91 18.47
C GLN A 108 -2.94 9.64 16.99
N ILE A 109 -2.46 8.54 16.41
CA ILE A 109 -2.81 8.14 15.04
C ILE A 109 -4.32 7.88 14.94
N TYR A 110 -4.91 7.16 15.92
CA TYR A 110 -6.34 6.88 15.92
C TYR A 110 -7.17 8.16 15.97
N GLN A 111 -6.80 9.12 16.80
CA GLN A 111 -7.49 10.42 16.87
C GLN A 111 -7.47 11.15 15.52
N ILE A 112 -6.33 11.12 14.83
CA ILE A 112 -6.22 11.71 13.48
C ILE A 112 -7.12 10.97 12.48
N VAL A 113 -7.05 9.64 12.47
CA VAL A 113 -7.81 8.77 11.56
C VAL A 113 -9.33 8.88 11.77
N SER A 114 -9.78 9.18 12.99
CA SER A 114 -11.19 9.24 13.37
C SER A 114 -11.73 10.66 13.60
N GLU A 115 -10.95 11.69 13.22
CA GLU A 115 -11.23 13.10 13.51
C GLU A 115 -12.64 13.52 13.05
N GLU A 116 -13.09 13.07 11.88
CA GLU A 116 -14.41 13.41 11.33
C GLU A 116 -15.61 12.87 12.14
N LYS A 117 -15.41 11.84 12.96
CA LYS A 117 -16.50 11.17 13.71
C LYS A 117 -16.61 11.58 15.17
N ASN A 118 -15.70 12.42 15.68
CA ASN A 118 -15.69 12.84 17.09
C ASN A 118 -15.86 11.66 18.06
N ILE A 119 -15.11 10.57 17.84
CA ILE A 119 -15.22 9.39 18.68
C ILE A 119 -14.75 9.73 20.10
N GLU A 120 -15.57 9.37 21.09
CA GLU A 120 -15.22 9.54 22.50
C GLU A 120 -13.87 8.90 22.85
N ALA A 121 -13.02 9.64 23.56
CA ALA A 121 -11.70 9.18 23.99
C ALA A 121 -11.74 7.80 24.69
N ARG A 122 -12.78 7.53 25.48
CA ARG A 122 -12.96 6.24 26.18
C ARG A 122 -13.13 5.06 25.21
N LYS A 123 -13.84 5.26 24.10
CA LYS A 123 -14.05 4.22 23.08
C LYS A 123 -12.76 3.94 22.30
N ILE A 124 -11.97 4.97 22.03
CA ILE A 124 -10.64 4.83 21.41
C ILE A 124 -9.72 4.03 22.33
N LYS A 125 -9.60 4.45 23.60
CA LYS A 125 -8.77 3.76 24.60
C LYS A 125 -9.12 2.28 24.72
N ARG A 126 -10.41 1.97 24.89
CA ARG A 126 -10.88 0.57 24.97
C ARG A 126 -10.54 -0.24 23.71
N SER A 127 -10.64 0.37 22.53
CA SER A 127 -10.31 -0.29 21.27
C SER A 127 -8.81 -0.63 21.18
N LEU A 128 -7.95 0.27 21.68
CA LEU A 128 -6.49 0.09 21.69
C LEU A 128 -6.03 -0.84 22.81
N GLU A 129 -6.62 -0.77 23.99
CA GLU A 129 -6.40 -1.75 25.07
C GLU A 129 -6.70 -3.17 24.59
N ASN A 130 -7.84 -3.36 23.92
CA ASN A 130 -8.19 -4.65 23.31
C ASN A 130 -7.20 -5.08 22.21
N LEU A 131 -6.60 -4.13 21.47
CA LEU A 131 -5.62 -4.42 20.43
C LEU A 131 -4.32 -4.97 21.01
N VAL A 132 -3.83 -4.39 22.11
CA VAL A 132 -2.53 -4.73 22.71
C VAL A 132 -2.62 -5.75 23.84
N SER A 133 -3.83 -6.15 24.24
CA SER A 133 -4.04 -7.10 25.33
C SER A 133 -3.31 -8.43 25.07
N PRO A 134 -2.48 -8.90 26.03
CA PRO A 134 -1.81 -10.20 25.91
C PRO A 134 -2.81 -11.33 25.69
N GLY A 135 -2.48 -12.24 24.78
CA GLY A 135 -3.34 -13.39 24.43
C GLY A 135 -4.54 -13.06 23.55
N ASN A 136 -4.81 -11.78 23.24
CA ASN A 136 -5.85 -11.40 22.30
C ASN A 136 -5.36 -11.54 20.85
N ASN A 137 -6.14 -12.20 20.00
CA ASN A 137 -5.82 -12.37 18.58
C ASN A 137 -6.10 -11.12 17.73
N ARG A 138 -6.54 -10.02 18.36
CA ARG A 138 -7.03 -8.82 17.67
C ARG A 138 -6.04 -8.24 16.68
N ILE A 139 -4.76 -8.17 17.00
CA ILE A 139 -3.73 -7.67 16.06
C ILE A 139 -3.64 -8.50 14.77
N TYR A 140 -3.76 -9.83 14.87
CA TYR A 140 -3.75 -10.73 13.72
C TYR A 140 -5.02 -10.59 12.88
N GLU A 141 -6.19 -10.42 13.52
CA GLU A 141 -7.44 -10.10 12.83
C GLU A 141 -7.31 -8.81 12.03
N ILE A 142 -6.73 -7.76 12.64
CA ILE A 142 -6.49 -6.48 11.97
C ILE A 142 -5.55 -6.66 10.78
N CYS A 143 -4.46 -7.42 10.91
CA CYS A 143 -3.58 -7.73 9.79
C CYS A 143 -4.31 -8.47 8.66
N SER A 144 -5.22 -9.38 8.99
CA SER A 144 -6.07 -10.10 8.03
C SER A 144 -7.03 -9.15 7.31
N VAL A 145 -7.68 -8.24 8.05
CA VAL A 145 -8.54 -7.20 7.47
C VAL A 145 -7.76 -6.29 6.54
N VAL A 146 -6.60 -5.77 6.96
CA VAL A 146 -5.71 -4.94 6.13
C VAL A 146 -5.35 -5.67 4.84
N ARG A 147 -4.92 -6.92 4.92
CA ARG A 147 -4.55 -7.72 3.74
C ARG A 147 -5.73 -7.86 2.78
N ARG A 148 -6.91 -8.20 3.29
CA ARG A 148 -8.14 -8.32 2.47
C ARG A 148 -8.50 -7.00 1.79
N THR A 149 -8.41 -5.88 2.49
CA THR A 149 -8.69 -4.56 1.91
C THR A 149 -7.68 -4.22 0.82
N LEU A 150 -6.39 -4.49 1.03
CA LEU A 150 -5.35 -4.28 0.01
C LEU A 150 -5.60 -5.13 -1.23
N SER A 151 -6.02 -6.40 -1.09
CA SER A 151 -6.36 -7.28 -2.22
C SER A 151 -7.52 -6.76 -3.08
N GLY A 152 -8.35 -5.85 -2.56
CA GLY A 152 -9.40 -5.20 -3.35
C GLY A 152 -8.88 -4.07 -4.27
N VAL A 153 -7.61 -3.66 -4.10
CA VAL A 153 -7.00 -2.53 -4.82
C VAL A 153 -5.71 -2.93 -5.55
N LEU A 154 -4.95 -3.87 -5.00
CA LEU A 154 -3.65 -4.29 -5.49
C LEU A 154 -3.68 -5.73 -6.03
N PRO A 155 -2.88 -6.04 -7.06
CA PRO A 155 -2.59 -7.41 -7.48
C PRO A 155 -2.03 -8.26 -6.33
N THR A 156 -2.34 -9.56 -6.32
CA THR A 156 -1.99 -10.50 -5.25
C THR A 156 -0.49 -10.50 -4.93
N GLU A 157 0.35 -10.37 -5.95
CA GLU A 157 1.81 -10.37 -5.83
C GLU A 157 2.30 -9.20 -4.96
N LEU A 158 1.69 -8.02 -5.12
CA LEU A 158 2.06 -6.79 -4.41
C LEU A 158 1.44 -6.69 -3.04
N VAL A 159 0.26 -7.31 -2.81
CA VAL A 159 -0.34 -7.35 -1.47
C VAL A 159 0.65 -7.88 -0.44
N THR A 160 1.50 -8.85 -0.80
CA THR A 160 2.52 -9.39 0.10
C THR A 160 3.64 -8.39 0.46
N GLN A 161 3.89 -7.40 -0.40
CA GLN A 161 4.87 -6.34 -0.17
C GLN A 161 4.31 -5.23 0.72
N TYR A 162 3.02 -4.93 0.57
CA TYR A 162 2.34 -3.84 1.27
C TYR A 162 1.58 -4.26 2.53
N ALA A 163 1.32 -5.55 2.73
CA ALA A 163 0.71 -6.04 3.96
C ALA A 163 1.72 -6.06 5.12
N ILE A 164 1.19 -6.01 6.33
CA ILE A 164 1.96 -6.25 7.55
C ILE A 164 2.33 -7.73 7.58
N THR A 165 3.63 -8.03 7.55
CA THR A 165 4.16 -9.40 7.54
C THR A 165 5.31 -9.54 8.52
N GLY A 166 5.42 -10.72 9.12
CA GLY A 166 6.45 -11.04 10.11
C GLY A 166 6.45 -12.53 10.42
N LYS A 167 7.54 -13.00 11.03
CA LYS A 167 7.59 -14.35 11.60
C LYS A 167 6.86 -14.36 12.94
N TRP A 168 6.30 -15.52 13.31
CA TRP A 168 5.67 -15.67 14.62
C TRP A 168 6.65 -15.32 15.74
N GLY A 169 6.20 -14.48 16.68
CA GLY A 169 7.04 -13.98 17.78
C GLY A 169 8.13 -12.97 17.39
N GLY A 170 8.28 -12.65 16.10
CA GLY A 170 9.31 -11.74 15.60
C GLY A 170 8.80 -10.36 15.18
N LEU A 171 9.68 -9.61 14.52
CA LEU A 171 9.38 -8.31 13.94
C LEU A 171 8.36 -8.42 12.82
N HIS A 172 7.31 -7.61 12.91
CA HIS A 172 6.33 -7.41 11.86
C HIS A 172 6.56 -6.06 11.21
N LYS A 173 6.50 -6.00 9.88
CA LYS A 173 6.71 -4.78 9.10
C LYS A 173 6.02 -4.85 7.75
N ILE A 174 5.92 -3.68 7.12
CA ILE A 174 5.61 -3.56 5.69
C ILE A 174 6.94 -3.57 4.94
N LYS A 175 7.04 -4.35 3.86
CA LYS A 175 8.31 -4.52 3.13
C LYS A 175 8.66 -3.32 2.26
N ALA A 176 7.64 -2.57 1.83
CA ALA A 176 7.82 -1.36 1.03
C ALA A 176 8.70 -0.34 1.77
N GLU A 177 9.64 0.28 1.03
CA GLU A 177 10.54 1.26 1.62
C GLU A 177 9.80 2.57 1.94
N ARG A 178 10.27 3.28 2.98
CA ARG A 178 9.74 4.57 3.40
C ARG A 178 9.85 5.65 2.31
N SER A 179 10.81 5.54 1.40
CA SER A 179 10.99 6.43 0.25
C SER A 179 9.76 6.51 -0.66
N TYR A 180 8.92 5.46 -0.65
CA TYR A 180 7.68 5.41 -1.43
C TYR A 180 6.46 5.93 -0.65
N LEU A 181 6.61 6.31 0.63
CA LEU A 181 5.51 6.83 1.43
C LEU A 181 5.48 8.36 1.34
N GLU A 182 4.43 8.89 0.71
CA GLU A 182 4.13 10.32 0.70
C GLU A 182 3.00 10.62 1.69
N ILE A 183 3.33 11.27 2.80
CA ILE A 183 2.34 11.77 3.76
C ILE A 183 2.04 13.23 3.42
N ARG A 184 0.77 13.59 3.22
CA ARG A 184 0.31 14.98 3.05
C ARG A 184 -0.43 15.50 4.28
N HIS A 185 -0.88 14.60 5.16
CA HIS A 185 -1.56 14.96 6.40
C HIS A 185 -0.62 15.66 7.41
N LYS A 186 -0.95 16.89 7.82
CA LYS A 186 -0.08 17.73 8.67
C LYS A 186 0.24 17.09 10.03
N LYS A 187 -0.78 16.62 10.76
CA LYS A 187 -0.59 16.03 12.10
C LYS A 187 0.19 14.72 12.07
N LEU A 188 0.11 13.93 10.99
CA LEU A 188 0.86 12.68 10.88
C LEU A 188 2.35 12.95 10.62
N LYS A 189 2.68 14.01 9.87
CA LYS A 189 4.08 14.44 9.70
C LYS A 189 4.75 14.84 11.02
N GLN A 190 3.98 15.41 11.95
CA GLN A 190 4.49 15.81 13.26
C GLN A 190 4.90 14.60 14.10
N ILE A 191 4.07 13.54 14.13
CA ILE A 191 4.40 12.28 14.82
C ILE A 191 5.73 11.68 14.31
N LEU A 192 6.01 11.84 13.01
CA LEU A 192 7.22 11.33 12.37
C LEU A 192 8.51 12.11 12.74
N SER A 193 8.35 13.31 13.31
CA SER A 193 9.44 14.26 13.61
C SER A 193 9.77 14.32 15.10
N GLU A 194 9.00 13.62 15.94
CA GLU A 194 9.23 13.42 17.38
C GLU A 194 10.00 12.12 17.63
#